data_AF-A0A6I4XRI6-F1
#
_entry.id   AF-A0A6I4XRI6-F1
#
_cell.length_a   1.000
_cell.length_b   1.000
_cell.length_c   1.000
_cell.angle_alpha   90.00
_cell.angle_beta   90.00
_cell.angle_gamma   90.00
#
_symmetry.space_group_name_H-M   'P 1'
#
loop_
_entity.id
_entity.type
_entity.pdbx_description
1 polymer ?
#
loop_
_entity_poly.entity_id
_entity_poly.type
_entity_poly.pdbx_seq_one_letter_code
_entity_poly.pdbx_strand_id
1 'polypeptide(L)'
;VVVAPMAGISNAAFRVTVKEFGAGLVVCEMISDKGIKLRNKKTLEMLYIDEREYPLSVQIFGGDKETLVEAAKFVEENTQAAIIDINMGCPVNKIIKAEAGAKWLLDPNKVHEMVHAVSSAVSLPVTVKMRTGWDEDHLYAVDNALAAEQAGAS
;
A
#
# COMPACT_ATOMS: atom_id res chain seq x y z
N VAL A 1 -12.35 -13.39 -3.35
CA VAL A 1 -11.20 -13.28 -4.28
C VAL A 1 -10.83 -11.80 -4.40
N VAL A 2 -9.53 -11.48 -4.30
CA VAL A 2 -9.00 -10.10 -4.36
C VAL A 2 -8.08 -9.98 -5.57
N VAL A 3 -8.18 -8.87 -6.31
CA VAL A 3 -7.29 -8.57 -7.44
C VAL A 3 -6.07 -7.82 -6.96
N ALA A 4 -4.87 -8.32 -7.27
CA ALA A 4 -3.62 -7.74 -6.83
C ALA A 4 -3.33 -6.37 -7.48
N PRO A 5 -2.60 -5.47 -6.80
CA PRO A 5 -2.11 -4.23 -7.39
C PRO A 5 -1.04 -4.53 -8.43
N MET A 6 -1.19 -3.96 -9.63
CA MET A 6 -0.29 -4.20 -10.77
C MET A 6 -0.02 -2.87 -11.48
N ALA A 7 1.18 -2.31 -11.28
CA ALA A 7 1.57 -1.04 -11.90
C ALA A 7 1.45 -1.10 -13.43
N GLY A 8 0.80 -0.11 -14.01
CA GLY A 8 0.47 0.00 -15.44
C GLY A 8 -0.74 -0.82 -15.90
N ILE A 9 -1.34 -1.64 -15.02
CA ILE A 9 -2.44 -2.55 -15.37
C ILE A 9 -3.70 -2.23 -14.57
N SER A 10 -3.61 -2.15 -13.24
CA SER A 10 -4.77 -1.99 -12.35
C SER A 10 -5.29 -0.55 -12.26
N ASN A 11 -5.48 0.10 -13.42
CA ASN A 11 -6.15 1.39 -13.53
C ASN A 11 -7.68 1.26 -13.37
N ALA A 12 -8.40 2.38 -13.29
CA ALA A 12 -9.84 2.39 -13.04
C ALA A 12 -10.64 1.55 -14.06
N ALA A 13 -10.32 1.65 -15.35
CA ALA A 13 -11.02 0.88 -16.39
C ALA A 13 -10.86 -0.64 -16.19
N PHE A 14 -9.65 -1.10 -15.87
CA PHE A 14 -9.40 -2.50 -15.54
C PHE A 14 -10.14 -2.92 -14.27
N ARG A 15 -10.07 -2.11 -13.20
CA ARG A 15 -10.68 -2.40 -11.90
C ARG A 15 -12.20 -2.48 -11.99
N VAL A 16 -12.86 -1.58 -12.72
CA VAL A 16 -14.30 -1.66 -13.01
C VAL A 16 -14.63 -2.95 -13.75
N THR A 17 -13.88 -3.27 -14.81
CA THR A 17 -14.11 -4.49 -15.59
C THR A 17 -14.04 -5.73 -14.69
N VAL A 18 -12.98 -5.90 -13.90
CA VAL A 18 -12.86 -7.10 -13.04
C VAL A 18 -13.91 -7.15 -11.91
N LYS A 19 -14.45 -6.01 -11.48
CA LYS A 19 -15.59 -5.96 -10.55
C LYS A 19 -16.87 -6.50 -11.19
N GLU A 20 -17.12 -6.20 -12.47
CA GLU A 20 -18.25 -6.75 -13.23
C GLU A 20 -18.15 -8.29 -13.36
N PHE A 21 -16.93 -8.84 -13.34
CA PHE A 21 -16.68 -10.29 -13.30
C PHE A 21 -16.67 -10.90 -11.87
N GLY A 22 -17.05 -10.14 -10.84
CA GLY A 22 -17.26 -10.66 -9.49
C GLY A 22 -16.05 -10.60 -8.55
N ALA A 23 -15.06 -9.75 -8.82
CA ALA A 23 -14.00 -9.48 -7.85
C ALA A 23 -14.58 -8.88 -6.55
N GLY A 24 -14.21 -9.45 -5.40
CA GLY A 24 -14.70 -8.98 -4.09
C GLY A 24 -14.03 -7.68 -3.65
N LEU A 25 -12.73 -7.54 -3.94
CA LEU A 25 -11.92 -6.34 -3.67
C LEU A 25 -10.96 -6.14 -4.85
N VAL A 26 -10.79 -4.89 -5.25
CA VAL A 26 -9.76 -4.46 -6.21
C VAL A 26 -8.79 -3.52 -5.52
N VAL A 27 -7.53 -3.56 -5.93
CA VAL A 27 -6.48 -2.69 -5.39
C VAL A 27 -5.97 -1.79 -6.50
N CYS A 28 -5.83 -0.49 -6.23
CA CYS A 28 -5.25 0.43 -7.20
C CYS A 28 -3.75 0.16 -7.39
N GLU A 29 -3.16 0.82 -8.39
CA GLU A 29 -1.70 0.79 -8.59
C GLU A 29 -0.95 1.34 -7.36
N MET A 30 0.33 1.00 -7.22
CA MET A 30 1.18 1.55 -6.16
C MET A 30 1.31 3.09 -6.26
N ILE A 31 0.80 3.79 -5.25
CA ILE A 31 0.85 5.25 -5.13
C ILE A 31 2.07 5.67 -4.31
N SER A 32 2.90 6.56 -4.86
CA SER A 32 4.09 7.06 -4.17
C SER A 32 3.74 8.14 -3.15
N ASP A 33 4.21 7.98 -1.92
CA ASP A 33 4.12 8.99 -0.88
C ASP A 33 4.71 10.35 -1.28
N LYS A 34 5.91 10.35 -1.86
CA LYS A 34 6.60 11.53 -2.38
C LYS A 34 5.86 12.12 -3.58
N GLY A 35 5.22 11.27 -4.38
CA GLY A 35 4.36 11.71 -5.48
C GLY A 35 3.17 12.51 -4.97
N ILE A 36 2.53 12.05 -3.89
CA ILE A 36 1.45 12.79 -3.20
C ILE A 36 2.00 14.08 -2.59
N LYS A 37 3.09 14.02 -1.80
CA LYS A 37 3.70 15.19 -1.15
C LYS A 37 4.02 16.31 -2.14
N LEU A 38 4.62 15.95 -3.28
CA LEU A 38 4.99 16.90 -4.34
C LEU A 38 3.83 17.28 -5.24
N ARG A 39 2.60 16.81 -4.94
CA ARG A 39 1.38 16.99 -5.74
C ARG A 39 1.62 16.67 -7.22
N ASN A 40 2.35 15.58 -7.46
CA ASN A 40 2.67 15.15 -8.82
C ASN A 40 1.39 14.78 -9.56
N LYS A 41 1.09 15.51 -10.64
CA LYS A 41 -0.15 15.35 -11.43
C LYS A 41 -0.47 13.89 -11.77
N LYS A 42 0.50 13.15 -12.29
CA LYS A 42 0.31 11.74 -12.68
C LYS A 42 -0.02 10.86 -11.47
N THR A 43 0.62 11.10 -10.32
CA THR A 43 0.33 10.33 -9.09
C THR A 43 -1.08 10.62 -8.58
N LEU A 44 -1.51 11.88 -8.63
CA LEU A 44 -2.87 12.26 -8.23
C LEU A 44 -3.93 11.73 -9.20
N GLU A 45 -3.65 11.66 -10.51
CA GLU A 45 -4.55 11.04 -11.49
C GLU A 45 -4.75 9.53 -11.23
N MET A 46 -3.74 8.84 -10.68
CA MET A 46 -3.86 7.42 -10.30
C MET A 46 -4.80 7.18 -9.11
N LEU A 47 -5.11 8.21 -8.33
CA LEU A 47 -6.07 8.15 -7.21
C LEU A 47 -7.52 8.26 -7.67
N TYR A 48 -7.78 8.42 -8.97
CA TYR A 48 -9.14 8.36 -9.49
C TYR A 48 -9.75 6.96 -9.23
N ILE A 49 -10.96 7.00 -8.68
CA ILE A 49 -11.78 5.86 -8.30
C ILE A 49 -13.18 6.08 -8.85
N ASP A 50 -13.64 5.13 -9.65
CA ASP A 50 -15.04 5.03 -10.07
C ASP A 50 -15.87 4.39 -8.95
N GLU A 51 -17.09 4.87 -8.73
CA GLU A 51 -17.99 4.39 -7.68
C GLU A 51 -18.28 2.87 -7.76
N ARG A 52 -18.25 2.29 -8.97
CA ARG A 52 -18.45 0.85 -9.22
C ARG A 52 -17.30 -0.01 -8.68
N GLU A 53 -16.18 0.60 -8.33
CA GLU A 53 -15.03 -0.11 -7.78
C GLU A 53 -15.25 -0.52 -6.31
N TYR A 54 -16.16 0.15 -5.59
CA TYR A 54 -16.33 -0.05 -4.15
C TYR A 54 -16.74 -1.49 -3.77
N PRO A 55 -16.15 -2.11 -2.73
CA PRO A 55 -14.98 -1.61 -1.99
C PRO A 55 -13.70 -1.75 -2.82
N LEU A 56 -12.79 -0.77 -2.67
CA LEU A 56 -11.41 -0.86 -3.15
C LEU A 56 -10.39 -0.56 -2.06
N SER A 57 -9.16 -1.01 -2.30
CA SER A 57 -7.98 -0.61 -1.54
C SER A 57 -7.07 0.30 -2.36
N VAL A 58 -6.49 1.30 -1.70
CA VAL A 58 -5.41 2.12 -2.26
C VAL A 58 -4.07 1.67 -1.66
N GLN A 59 -3.15 1.21 -2.50
CA GLN A 59 -1.82 0.78 -2.05
C GLN A 59 -0.82 1.94 -2.11
N ILE A 60 -0.27 2.35 -0.97
CA ILE A 60 0.78 3.37 -0.86
C ILE A 60 2.16 2.73 -0.66
N PHE A 61 3.22 3.47 -1.00
CA PHE A 61 4.59 3.11 -0.66
C PHE A 61 5.45 4.35 -0.40
N GLY A 62 6.45 4.18 0.47
CA GLY A 62 7.36 5.23 0.92
C GLY A 62 8.39 4.66 1.89
N GLY A 63 9.52 5.35 2.09
CA GLY A 63 10.55 4.93 3.07
C GLY A 63 10.68 5.89 4.26
N ASP A 64 10.07 7.07 4.16
CA ASP A 64 10.06 8.12 5.18
C ASP A 64 8.70 8.11 5.90
N LYS A 65 8.74 8.17 7.22
CA LYS A 65 7.56 7.97 8.07
C LYS A 65 6.57 9.11 7.89
N GLU A 66 7.08 10.33 7.91
CA GLU A 66 6.29 11.55 7.82
C GLU A 66 5.56 11.62 6.48
N THR A 67 6.25 11.31 5.37
CA THR A 67 5.61 11.35 4.05
C THR A 67 4.63 10.20 3.83
N LEU A 68 4.89 9.01 4.39
CA LEU A 68 3.95 7.90 4.30
C LEU A 68 2.65 8.18 5.07
N VAL A 69 2.76 8.78 6.26
CA VAL A 69 1.59 9.22 7.05
C VAL A 69 0.82 10.32 6.32
N GLU A 70 1.51 11.32 5.76
CA GLU A 70 0.86 12.35 4.93
C GLU A 70 0.10 11.73 3.75
N ALA A 71 0.69 10.74 3.08
CA ALA A 71 0.07 10.05 1.96
C ALA A 71 -1.18 9.27 2.38
N ALA A 72 -1.14 8.56 3.51
CA ALA A 72 -2.29 7.83 4.03
C ALA A 72 -3.47 8.76 4.34
N LYS A 73 -3.21 9.87 5.04
CA LYS A 73 -4.23 10.91 5.32
C LYS A 73 -4.80 11.51 4.04
N PHE A 74 -3.92 11.83 3.08
CA PHE A 74 -4.36 12.37 1.81
C PHE A 74 -5.30 11.42 1.07
N VAL A 75 -4.99 10.12 1.07
CA VAL A 75 -5.86 9.09 0.48
C VAL A 75 -7.21 9.04 1.20
N GLU A 76 -7.22 8.99 2.52
CA GLU A 76 -8.46 8.99 3.32
C GLU A 76 -9.33 10.23 3.07
N GLU A 77 -8.72 11.42 3.00
CA GLU A 77 -9.43 12.69 2.85
C GLU A 77 -9.94 12.96 1.43
N ASN A 78 -9.26 12.42 0.41
CA ASN A 78 -9.48 12.82 -0.99
C ASN A 78 -10.01 11.69 -1.88
N THR A 79 -10.28 10.50 -1.33
CA THR A 79 -10.75 9.36 -2.10
C THR A 79 -11.86 8.60 -1.39
N GLN A 80 -12.51 7.68 -2.11
CA GLN A 80 -13.50 6.75 -1.56
C GLN A 80 -12.89 5.38 -1.22
N ALA A 81 -11.59 5.36 -0.89
CA ALA A 81 -10.91 4.12 -0.52
C ALA A 81 -11.58 3.48 0.71
N ALA A 82 -11.78 2.16 0.66
CA ALA A 82 -12.26 1.39 1.82
C ALA A 82 -11.12 0.92 2.71
N ILE A 83 -9.90 0.79 2.16
CA ILE A 83 -8.71 0.25 2.82
C ILE A 83 -7.48 1.01 2.33
N ILE A 84 -6.55 1.34 3.23
CA ILE A 84 -5.20 1.80 2.89
C ILE A 84 -4.24 0.62 3.02
N ASP A 85 -3.60 0.23 1.93
CA ASP A 85 -2.63 -0.89 1.92
C ASP A 85 -1.20 -0.36 1.82
N ILE A 86 -0.26 -0.94 2.58
CA ILE A 86 1.15 -0.55 2.52
C ILE A 86 1.93 -1.59 1.71
N ASN A 87 2.62 -1.16 0.66
CA ASN A 87 3.51 -2.04 -0.09
C ASN A 87 4.78 -2.34 0.71
N MET A 88 4.95 -3.60 1.10
CA MET A 88 6.14 -4.12 1.77
C MET A 88 6.83 -5.24 0.96
N GLY A 89 6.52 -5.36 -0.33
CA GLY A 89 6.89 -6.54 -1.12
C GLY A 89 7.57 -6.27 -2.45
N CYS A 90 7.61 -5.01 -2.92
CA CYS A 90 8.18 -4.70 -4.23
C CYS A 90 9.72 -4.75 -4.17
N PRO A 91 10.40 -5.60 -4.98
CA PRO A 91 11.86 -5.71 -5.00
C PRO A 91 12.52 -4.79 -6.05
N VAL A 92 11.73 -3.99 -6.79
CA VAL A 92 12.24 -3.15 -7.87
C VAL A 92 13.29 -2.17 -7.32
N ASN A 93 14.45 -2.09 -7.97
CA ASN A 93 15.59 -1.28 -7.52
C ASN A 93 15.24 0.17 -7.16
N LYS A 94 14.30 0.80 -7.88
CA LYS A 94 13.84 2.17 -7.59
C LYS A 94 13.18 2.27 -6.20
N ILE A 95 12.43 1.24 -5.80
CA ILE A 95 11.72 1.17 -4.52
C ILE A 95 12.70 0.86 -3.39
N ILE A 96 13.62 -0.09 -3.62
CA ILE A 96 14.68 -0.43 -2.66
C ILE A 96 15.55 0.78 -2.34
N LYS A 97 15.99 1.53 -3.36
CA LYS A 97 16.78 2.77 -3.18
C LYS A 97 16.03 3.88 -2.46
N ALA A 98 14.71 3.78 -2.34
CA ALA A 98 13.89 4.70 -1.59
C ALA A 98 13.64 4.22 -0.15
N GLU A 99 14.34 3.17 0.31
CA GLU A 99 14.15 2.53 1.61
C GLU A 99 12.71 2.06 1.85
N ALA A 100 12.08 1.47 0.82
CA ALA A 100 10.68 1.07 0.82
C ALA A 100 10.48 -0.37 0.27
N GLY A 101 9.23 -0.85 0.28
CA GLY A 101 8.87 -2.14 -0.31
C GLY A 101 9.54 -3.31 0.39
N ALA A 102 10.14 -4.24 -0.36
CA ALA A 102 10.75 -5.44 0.20
C ALA A 102 11.93 -5.14 1.15
N LYS A 103 12.51 -3.93 1.11
CA LYS A 103 13.63 -3.54 1.97
C LYS A 103 13.29 -3.63 3.47
N TRP A 104 12.04 -3.37 3.83
CA TRP A 104 11.58 -3.45 5.22
C TRP A 104 11.55 -4.87 5.76
N LEU A 105 11.49 -5.88 4.89
CA LEU A 105 11.40 -7.27 5.31
C LEU A 105 12.66 -7.77 6.02
N LEU A 106 13.74 -6.99 6.03
CA LEU A 106 14.97 -7.25 6.77
C LEU A 106 14.91 -6.80 8.24
N ASP A 107 13.91 -6.01 8.64
CA ASP A 107 13.81 -5.45 9.98
C ASP A 107 12.34 -5.35 10.46
N PRO A 108 11.87 -6.30 11.28
CA PRO A 108 10.54 -6.26 11.89
C PRO A 108 10.26 -5.00 12.73
N ASN A 109 11.29 -4.36 13.32
CA ASN A 109 11.07 -3.12 14.07
C ASN A 109 10.69 -1.97 13.13
N LYS A 110 11.32 -1.91 11.95
CA LYS A 110 10.96 -0.95 10.91
C LYS A 110 9.53 -1.18 10.43
N VAL A 111 9.11 -2.44 10.26
CA VAL A 111 7.72 -2.78 9.93
C VAL A 111 6.76 -2.22 10.97
N HIS A 112 7.00 -2.55 12.25
CA HIS A 112 6.15 -2.08 13.34
C HIS A 112 6.08 -0.55 13.38
N GLU A 113 7.23 0.14 13.35
CA GLU A 113 7.29 1.61 13.38
C GLU A 113 6.45 2.25 12.28
N MET A 114 6.64 1.81 11.03
CA MET A 114 6.01 2.43 9.87
C MET A 114 4.52 2.12 9.79
N VAL A 115 4.12 0.87 10.05
CA VAL A 115 2.72 0.47 10.07
C VAL A 115 1.98 1.20 11.20
N HIS A 116 2.57 1.28 12.39
CA HIS A 116 1.95 1.91 13.55
C HIS A 116 1.74 3.41 13.34
N ALA A 117 2.72 4.07 12.70
CA ALA A 117 2.61 5.48 12.36
C ALA A 117 1.43 5.74 11.42
N VAL A 118 1.18 4.86 10.44
CA VAL A 118 0.08 4.99 9.49
C VAL A 118 -1.26 4.63 10.13
N SER A 119 -1.36 3.45 10.75
CA SER A 119 -2.61 2.96 11.38
C SER A 119 -3.13 3.89 12.48
N SER A 120 -2.24 4.54 13.23
CA SER A 120 -2.62 5.50 14.27
C SER A 120 -3.06 6.87 13.73
N ALA A 121 -2.83 7.13 12.44
CA ALA A 121 -3.01 8.43 11.82
C ALA A 121 -4.25 8.53 10.92
N VAL A 122 -4.89 7.40 10.60
CA VAL A 122 -6.10 7.31 9.76
C VAL A 122 -7.16 6.47 10.47
N SER A 123 -8.42 6.64 10.06
CA SER A 123 -9.56 5.86 10.57
C SER A 123 -9.87 4.63 9.71
N LEU A 124 -9.49 4.64 8.43
CA LEU A 124 -9.63 3.49 7.53
C LEU A 124 -8.76 2.30 7.98
N PRO A 125 -9.22 1.05 7.78
CA PRO A 125 -8.39 -0.13 7.99
C PRO A 125 -7.09 -0.05 7.20
N VAL A 126 -5.99 -0.43 7.85
CA VAL A 126 -4.66 -0.49 7.25
C VAL A 126 -4.25 -1.94 7.04
N THR A 127 -3.97 -2.31 5.80
CA THR A 127 -3.44 -3.64 5.45
C THR A 127 -1.98 -3.54 5.01
N VAL A 128 -1.29 -4.69 4.95
CA VAL A 128 0.05 -4.79 4.38
C VAL A 128 0.11 -5.87 3.32
N LYS A 129 0.83 -5.61 2.23
CA LYS A 129 1.16 -6.62 1.22
C LYS A 129 2.67 -6.88 1.20
N MET A 130 3.06 -8.05 1.70
CA MET A 130 4.48 -8.45 1.82
C MET A 130 4.83 -9.75 1.08
N ARG A 131 6.13 -10.02 0.98
CA ARG A 131 6.69 -11.33 0.61
C ARG A 131 7.03 -12.11 1.89
N THR A 132 7.46 -13.36 1.74
CA THR A 132 7.96 -14.19 2.85
C THR A 132 9.29 -13.70 3.43
N GLY A 133 10.04 -12.90 2.69
CA GLY A 133 11.36 -12.44 3.10
C GLY A 133 12.06 -11.67 1.99
N TRP A 134 13.31 -11.32 2.27
CA TRP A 134 14.18 -10.62 1.33
C TRP A 134 14.84 -11.57 0.33
N ASP A 135 15.40 -12.67 0.82
CA ASP A 135 16.00 -13.78 0.07
C ASP A 135 15.83 -15.09 0.86
N GLU A 136 16.52 -16.16 0.44
CA GLU A 136 16.43 -17.49 1.08
C GLU A 136 17.03 -17.54 2.48
N ASP A 137 17.97 -16.64 2.80
CA ASP A 137 18.64 -16.57 4.11
C ASP A 137 17.89 -15.64 5.09
N HIS A 138 17.00 -14.77 4.58
CA HIS A 138 16.30 -13.74 5.35
C HIS A 138 14.77 -13.89 5.23
N LEU A 139 14.24 -15.00 5.77
CA LEU A 139 12.81 -15.37 5.72
C LEU A 139 12.04 -14.98 6.99
N TYR A 140 11.89 -13.67 7.24
CA TYR A 140 11.22 -13.13 8.44
C TYR A 140 9.69 -12.99 8.30
N ALA A 141 9.02 -13.88 7.56
CA ALA A 141 7.59 -13.77 7.27
C ALA A 141 6.72 -13.65 8.54
N VAL A 142 6.99 -14.51 9.53
CA VAL A 142 6.20 -14.57 10.77
C VAL A 142 6.49 -13.34 11.64
N ASP A 143 7.76 -12.97 11.80
CA ASP A 143 8.15 -11.81 12.59
C ASP A 143 7.58 -10.51 12.02
N ASN A 144 7.65 -10.34 10.69
CA ASN A 144 7.06 -9.19 10.00
C ASN A 144 5.53 -9.17 10.09
N ALA A 145 4.86 -10.32 10.03
CA ALA A 145 3.40 -10.41 10.20
C ALA A 145 2.97 -9.98 11.60
N LEU A 146 3.62 -10.50 12.64
CA LEU A 146 3.34 -10.16 14.04
C LEU A 146 3.65 -8.69 14.32
N ALA A 147 4.74 -8.16 13.77
CA ALA A 147 5.08 -6.74 13.89
C ALA A 147 4.01 -5.84 13.26
N ALA A 148 3.50 -6.21 12.07
CA ALA A 148 2.42 -5.46 11.42
C ALA A 148 1.09 -5.55 12.18
N GLU A 149 0.71 -6.74 12.66
CA GLU A 149 -0.50 -6.94 13.46
C GLU A 149 -0.47 -6.13 14.76
N GLN A 150 0.63 -6.20 15.52
CA GLN A 150 0.82 -5.42 16.76
C GLN A 150 0.79 -3.91 16.52
N ALA A 151 1.25 -3.49 15.34
CA ALA A 151 1.20 -2.10 14.91
C ALA A 151 -0.20 -1.65 14.46
N GLY A 152 -1.19 -2.54 14.38
CA GLY A 152 -2.57 -2.23 14.04
C GLY A 152 -2.97 -2.48 12.60
N ALA A 153 -2.20 -3.28 11.85
CA ALA A 153 -2.67 -3.80 10.56
C ALA A 153 -3.77 -4.86 10.77
N SER A 154 -4.77 -4.89 9.89
CA SER A 154 -5.96 -5.77 9.97
C SER A 154 -6.41 -6.30 8.63
#